data_AF-A0A963VAN7-F1
#
_entry.id   AF-A0A963VAN7-F1
#
_cell.length_a   1.000
_cell.length_b   1.000
_cell.length_c   1.000
_cell.angle_alpha   90.00
_cell.angle_beta   90.00
_cell.angle_gamma   90.00
#
_symmetry.space_group_name_H-M   'P 1'
#
loop_
_entity.id
_entity.type
_entity.pdbx_description
1 polymer ?
#
loop_
_entity_poly.entity_id
_entity_poly.type
_entity_poly.pdbx_seq_one_letter_code
_entity_poly.pdbx_strand_id
1 'polypeptide(L)'
;EKPIALAAVEIDGLIALRDASGLLVTEAYMIVHHPQWQRARQLMAEGAIGRILHADAAFSYDNRADPGNIRNRPETGGGSIPDIGVYAYGSVRWTTGAEPVAVRSRIARENGV
;
A
#
# COMPACT_ATOMS: atom_id res chain seq x y z
N GLU A 1 9.06 1.10 -8.42
CA GLU A 1 7.59 0.94 -8.50
C GLU A 1 7.06 0.24 -7.25
N LYS A 2 5.75 0.27 -7.04
CA LYS A 2 5.06 -0.44 -5.94
C LYS A 2 4.36 -1.73 -6.41
N PRO A 3 4.22 -2.76 -5.57
CA PRO A 3 4.93 -2.93 -4.30
C PRO A 3 6.41 -3.23 -4.55
N ILE A 4 7.31 -2.79 -3.66
CA ILE A 4 8.75 -2.99 -3.84
C ILE A 4 9.17 -4.48 -3.75
N ALA A 5 8.37 -5.30 -3.05
CA ALA A 5 8.56 -6.72 -2.85
C ALA A 5 7.21 -7.43 -2.67
N LEU A 6 7.16 -8.76 -2.86
CA LEU A 6 5.93 -9.56 -2.72
C LEU A 6 5.79 -10.16 -1.33
N ALA A 7 6.89 -10.32 -0.60
CA ALA A 7 6.92 -10.71 0.80
C ALA A 7 7.76 -9.73 1.63
N ALA A 8 7.33 -9.47 2.86
CA ALA A 8 7.99 -8.51 3.74
C ALA A 8 9.47 -8.87 4.01
N VAL A 9 9.79 -10.17 4.11
CA VAL A 9 11.16 -10.66 4.34
C VAL A 9 12.13 -10.31 3.21
N GLU A 10 11.63 -10.10 1.99
CA GLU A 10 12.49 -9.72 0.84
C GLU A 10 12.99 -8.28 0.96
N ILE A 11 12.32 -7.44 1.76
CA ILE A 11 12.70 -6.05 1.99
C ILE A 11 14.02 -5.96 2.76
N ASP A 12 14.33 -6.92 3.64
CA ASP A 12 15.57 -6.95 4.41
C ASP A 12 16.80 -7.02 3.50
N GLY A 13 16.71 -7.79 2.40
CA GLY A 13 17.76 -7.86 1.38
C GLY A 13 17.95 -6.54 0.65
N LEU A 14 16.86 -5.83 0.34
CA LEU A 14 16.92 -4.50 -0.28
C LEU A 14 17.54 -3.45 0.65
N ILE A 15 17.26 -3.53 1.96
CA ILE A 15 17.88 -2.67 2.98
C ILE A 15 19.39 -2.96 3.04
N ALA A 16 19.79 -4.22 3.11
CA ALA A 16 21.21 -4.58 3.14
C ALA A 16 21.98 -4.11 1.88
N LEU A 17 21.36 -4.21 0.70
CA LEU A 17 21.96 -3.71 -0.55
C LEU A 17 22.09 -2.18 -0.58
N ARG A 18 21.07 -1.45 -0.11
CA ARG A 18 21.13 0.01 0.06
C ARG A 18 22.31 0.40 0.94
N ASP A 19 22.45 -0.24 2.10
CA ASP A 19 23.48 0.08 3.09
C ASP A 19 24.88 -0.24 2.57
N ALA A 20 25.05 -1.37 1.88
CA ALA A 20 26.34 -1.78 1.32
C ALA A 20 26.78 -0.94 0.11
N SER A 21 25.81 -0.49 -0.72
CA SER A 21 26.10 0.30 -1.92
C SER A 21 26.23 1.80 -1.67
N GLY A 22 25.67 2.31 -0.56
CA GLY A 22 25.51 3.73 -0.31
C GLY A 22 24.52 4.43 -1.27
N LEU A 23 23.79 3.67 -2.08
CA LEU A 23 22.79 4.17 -3.02
C LEU A 23 21.40 4.19 -2.38
N LEU A 24 20.50 4.97 -2.98
CA LEU A 24 19.11 5.04 -2.54
C LEU A 24 18.32 3.86 -3.11
N VAL A 25 17.60 3.17 -2.22
CA VAL A 25 16.54 2.24 -2.57
C VAL A 25 15.24 2.76 -1.96
N THR A 26 14.26 3.06 -2.81
CA THR A 26 12.95 3.56 -2.40
C THR A 26 11.84 2.90 -3.19
N GLU A 27 10.73 2.64 -2.51
CA GLU A 27 9.48 2.32 -3.17
C GLU A 27 8.91 3.58 -3.82
N ALA A 28 8.35 3.45 -5.02
CA ALA A 28 7.68 4.57 -5.70
C ALA A 28 6.26 4.75 -5.14
N TYR A 29 6.14 5.03 -3.84
CA TYR A 29 4.87 5.12 -3.15
C TYR A 29 4.40 6.58 -3.03
N MET A 30 3.68 7.04 -4.06
CA MET A 30 3.31 8.44 -4.25
C MET A 30 2.55 9.11 -3.08
N ILE A 31 1.82 8.33 -2.27
CA ILE A 31 0.99 8.85 -1.18
C ILE A 31 1.83 9.65 -0.18
N VAL A 32 3.00 9.16 0.20
CA VAL A 32 3.83 9.84 1.21
C VAL A 32 4.56 11.07 0.66
N HIS A 33 4.45 11.35 -0.64
CA HIS A 33 5.11 12.50 -1.28
C HIS A 33 4.15 13.58 -1.73
N HIS A 34 2.86 13.27 -1.90
CA HIS A 34 1.89 14.25 -2.40
C HIS A 34 1.49 15.26 -1.30
N PRO A 35 1.49 16.59 -1.58
CA PRO A 35 1.17 17.62 -0.58
C PRO A 35 -0.18 17.44 0.13
N GLN A 36 -1.19 16.92 -0.57
CA GLN A 36 -2.50 16.63 0.03
C GLN A 36 -2.42 15.64 1.20
N TRP A 37 -1.58 14.63 1.09
CA TRP A 37 -1.43 13.59 2.11
C TRP A 37 -0.54 14.06 3.25
N GLN A 38 0.42 14.93 2.96
CA GLN A 38 1.18 15.66 3.98
C GLN A 38 0.24 16.53 4.83
N ARG A 39 -0.64 17.29 4.18
CA ARG A 39 -1.63 18.12 4.87
C ARG A 39 -2.64 17.30 5.67
N ALA A 40 -3.13 16.19 5.12
CA ALA A 40 -4.05 15.30 5.83
C ALA A 40 -3.42 14.74 7.11
N ARG A 41 -2.17 14.25 7.04
CA ARG A 41 -1.42 13.76 8.21
C ARG A 41 -1.23 14.86 9.24
N GLN A 42 -0.86 16.07 8.81
CA GLN A 42 -0.70 17.22 9.71
C GLN A 42 -1.99 17.55 10.47
N LEU A 43 -3.13 17.63 9.76
CA LEU A 43 -4.43 17.90 10.37
C LEU A 43 -4.81 16.86 11.43
N MET A 44 -4.54 15.59 11.16
CA MET A 44 -4.81 14.52 12.14
C MET A 44 -3.91 14.66 13.37
N ALA A 45 -2.61 14.94 13.17
CA ALA A 45 -1.65 15.15 14.26
C ALA A 45 -1.99 16.39 15.12
N GLU A 46 -2.54 17.44 14.50
CA GLU A 46 -3.02 18.66 15.17
C GLU A 46 -4.34 18.45 15.93
N GLY A 47 -4.98 17.28 15.80
CA GLY A 47 -6.27 17.00 16.43
C GLY A 47 -7.42 17.79 15.80
N ALA A 48 -7.30 18.19 14.53
CA ALA A 48 -8.26 19.07 13.85
C ALA A 48 -9.69 18.51 13.78
N ILE A 49 -9.86 17.19 13.89
CA ILE A 49 -11.16 16.50 13.94
C ILE A 49 -11.42 15.78 15.27
N GLY A 50 -10.62 16.06 16.30
CA GLY A 50 -10.66 15.36 17.58
C GLY A 50 -10.20 13.90 17.48
N ARG A 51 -10.76 13.02 18.32
CA ARG A 51 -10.39 11.60 18.36
C ARG A 51 -10.94 10.87 17.13
N ILE A 52 -10.05 10.30 16.33
CA ILE A 52 -10.40 9.41 15.21
C ILE A 52 -11.05 8.14 15.78
N LEU A 53 -12.29 7.87 15.36
CA LEU A 53 -13.02 6.67 15.75
C LEU A 53 -13.02 5.60 14.65
N HIS A 54 -13.02 6.04 13.40
CA HIS A 54 -13.18 5.18 12.23
C HIS A 54 -12.56 5.81 10.99
N ALA A 55 -12.02 4.97 10.10
CA ALA A 55 -11.50 5.39 8.80
C ALA A 55 -11.90 4.34 7.75
N ASP A 56 -12.52 4.79 6.67
CA ASP A 56 -12.87 3.96 5.52
C ASP A 56 -12.08 4.39 4.28
N ALA A 57 -11.56 3.41 3.54
CA ALA A 57 -10.89 3.62 2.28
C ALA A 57 -11.34 2.57 1.26
N ALA A 58 -11.66 3.01 0.05
CA ALA A 58 -12.01 2.15 -1.06
C ALA A 58 -11.21 2.57 -2.29
N PHE A 59 -10.57 1.59 -2.93
CA PHE A 59 -9.98 1.74 -4.25
C PHE A 59 -10.45 0.56 -5.08
N SER A 60 -11.06 0.84 -6.23
CA SER A 60 -11.47 -0.15 -7.21
C SER A 60 -11.11 0.34 -8.62
N TYR A 61 -10.98 -0.60 -9.54
CA TYR A 61 -10.87 -0.36 -10.98
C TYR A 61 -11.63 -1.45 -11.73
N ASP A 62 -11.93 -1.21 -12.99
CA ASP A 62 -12.53 -2.19 -13.90
C ASP A 62 -11.51 -2.61 -14.95
N ASN A 63 -11.11 -3.87 -14.94
CA ASN A 63 -10.23 -4.47 -15.94
C ASN A 63 -10.89 -5.65 -16.68
N ARG A 64 -12.23 -5.78 -16.63
CA ARG A 64 -12.94 -6.93 -17.22
C ARG A 64 -12.73 -7.08 -18.73
N ALA A 65 -12.45 -5.97 -19.43
CA ALA A 65 -12.17 -5.97 -20.86
C ALA A 65 -10.80 -6.58 -21.23
N ASP A 66 -9.89 -6.75 -20.26
CA ASP A 66 -8.56 -7.33 -20.47
C ASP A 66 -8.31 -8.47 -19.45
N PRO A 67 -8.81 -9.69 -19.71
CA PRO A 67 -8.55 -10.84 -18.86
C PRO A 67 -7.06 -11.20 -18.76
N GLY A 68 -6.24 -10.83 -19.77
CA GLY A 68 -4.81 -11.12 -19.83
C GLY A 68 -3.93 -10.17 -19.00
N ASN A 69 -4.53 -9.18 -18.34
CA ASN A 69 -3.81 -8.21 -17.53
C ASN A 69 -2.92 -8.87 -16.48
N ILE A 70 -1.75 -8.28 -16.21
CA ILE A 70 -0.81 -8.76 -15.16
C ILE A 70 -1.47 -8.86 -13.78
N ARG A 71 -2.50 -8.05 -13.51
CA ARG A 71 -3.25 -8.09 -12.24
C ARG A 71 -4.07 -9.36 -12.07
N ASN A 72 -4.38 -10.06 -13.17
CA ASN A 72 -5.14 -11.30 -13.14
C ASN A 72 -4.24 -12.55 -13.16
N ARG A 73 -2.91 -12.37 -13.02
CA ARG A 73 -1.91 -13.42 -13.21
C ARG A 73 -1.04 -13.57 -11.96
N PRO A 74 -1.02 -14.74 -11.30
CA PRO A 74 -0.28 -14.93 -10.06
C PRO A 74 1.23 -14.85 -10.26
N GLU A 75 1.75 -15.29 -11.41
CA GLU A 75 3.17 -15.28 -11.72
C GLU A 75 3.77 -13.87 -11.88
N THR A 76 2.93 -12.85 -12.05
CA THR A 76 3.35 -11.44 -12.08
C THR A 76 3.10 -10.71 -10.77
N GLY A 77 2.80 -11.44 -9.68
CA GLY A 77 2.44 -10.84 -8.40
C GLY A 77 1.07 -10.15 -8.43
N GLY A 78 0.15 -10.66 -9.26
CA GLY A 78 -1.17 -10.11 -9.46
C GLY A 78 -2.07 -10.14 -8.21
N GLY A 79 -3.31 -9.68 -8.39
CA GLY A 79 -4.30 -9.50 -7.36
C GLY A 79 -4.50 -8.03 -7.01
N SER A 80 -5.68 -7.72 -6.48
CA SER A 80 -6.04 -6.36 -6.07
C SER A 80 -5.29 -5.90 -4.83
N ILE A 81 -4.94 -6.82 -3.92
CA ILE A 81 -4.25 -6.49 -2.67
C ILE A 81 -2.84 -5.95 -2.92
N PRO A 82 -1.95 -6.63 -3.67
CA PRO A 82 -0.61 -6.11 -3.96
C PRO A 82 -0.64 -4.86 -4.84
N ASP A 83 -1.61 -4.75 -5.76
CA ASP A 83 -1.65 -3.64 -6.70
C ASP A 83 -2.32 -2.38 -6.14
N ILE A 84 -3.60 -2.43 -5.74
CA ILE A 84 -4.33 -1.24 -5.26
C ILE A 84 -4.56 -1.23 -3.75
N GLY A 85 -4.54 -2.38 -3.10
CA GLY A 85 -4.74 -2.51 -1.66
C GLY A 85 -3.69 -1.73 -0.88
N VAL A 86 -2.44 -1.71 -1.36
CA VAL A 86 -1.33 -0.93 -0.78
C VAL A 86 -1.70 0.54 -0.56
N TYR A 87 -2.48 1.15 -1.46
CA TYR A 87 -2.90 2.55 -1.32
C TYR A 87 -3.99 2.70 -0.26
N ALA A 88 -4.96 1.79 -0.19
CA ALA A 88 -6.03 1.84 0.80
C ALA A 88 -5.48 1.65 2.22
N TYR A 89 -4.64 0.64 2.44
CA TYR A 89 -4.02 0.40 3.74
C TYR A 89 -3.02 1.51 4.09
N GLY A 90 -2.15 1.87 3.14
CA GLY A 90 -1.07 2.80 3.41
C GLY A 90 -1.54 4.25 3.54
N SER A 91 -2.63 4.68 2.87
CA SER A 91 -3.22 6.01 3.11
C SER A 91 -3.73 6.16 4.54
N VAL A 92 -4.48 5.19 5.04
CA VAL A 92 -5.01 5.22 6.41
C VAL A 92 -3.87 5.21 7.42
N ARG A 93 -2.89 4.31 7.27
CA ARG A 93 -1.70 4.26 8.13
C ARG A 93 -0.91 5.57 8.09
N TRP A 94 -0.70 6.13 6.89
CA TRP A 94 0.03 7.38 6.72
C TRP A 94 -0.66 8.57 7.39
N THR A 95 -1.95 8.75 7.14
CA THR A 95 -2.72 9.90 7.62
C THR A 95 -2.97 9.83 9.12
N THR A 96 -3.25 8.65 9.66
CA THR A 96 -3.53 8.48 11.10
C THR A 96 -2.26 8.32 11.94
N GLY A 97 -1.15 7.89 11.33
CA GLY A 97 0.06 7.49 12.05
C GLY A 97 -0.09 6.22 12.88
N ALA A 98 -1.21 5.49 12.72
CA ALA A 98 -1.51 4.29 13.48
C ALA A 98 -1.19 3.02 12.68
N GLU A 99 -0.81 1.96 13.41
CA GLU A 99 -0.55 0.63 12.87
C GLU A 99 -1.67 -0.34 13.27
N PRO A 100 -2.03 -1.30 12.39
CA PRO A 100 -3.05 -2.29 12.71
C PRO A 100 -2.55 -3.26 13.79
N VAL A 101 -3.37 -3.47 14.82
CA VAL A 101 -3.12 -4.49 15.87
C VAL A 101 -3.84 -5.81 15.62
N ALA A 102 -4.86 -5.79 14.77
CA ALA A 102 -5.60 -6.97 14.33
C ALA A 102 -6.11 -6.72 12.92
N VAL A 103 -6.16 -7.78 12.10
CA VAL A 103 -6.62 -7.72 10.72
C VAL A 103 -7.68 -8.80 10.52
N ARG A 104 -8.77 -8.44 9.83
CA ARG A 104 -9.78 -9.36 9.31
C ARG A 104 -9.97 -9.08 7.84
N SER A 105 -10.16 -10.11 7.05
CA SER A 105 -10.37 -9.97 5.62
C SER A 105 -11.43 -10.94 5.12
N ARG A 106 -12.10 -10.54 4.04
CA ARG A 106 -12.91 -11.42 3.20
C ARG A 106 -12.34 -11.30 1.80
N ILE A 107 -11.79 -12.38 1.29
CA ILE A 107 -11.07 -12.41 0.01
C ILE A 107 -11.80 -13.41 -0.90
N ALA A 108 -12.17 -12.96 -2.10
CA ALA A 108 -12.52 -13.83 -3.20
C ALA A 108 -11.28 -13.98 -4.08
N ARG A 109 -10.95 -15.22 -4.47
CA ARG A 109 -9.80 -15.52 -5.32
C ARG A 109 -10.26 -16.18 -6.60
N GLU A 110 -9.67 -15.76 -7.71
CA GLU A 110 -9.92 -16.30 -9.04
C GLU A 110 -8.58 -16.45 -9.77
N ASN A 111 -8.37 -17.58 -10.45
CA ASN A 111 -7.12 -17.84 -11.19
C ASN A 111 -5.83 -17.72 -10.37
N GLY A 112 -5.91 -17.96 -9.06
CA GLY A 112 -4.75 -17.91 -8.15
C GLY A 112 -4.39 -16.52 -7.63
N VAL A 113 -5.16 -15.48 -7.97
CA VAL A 113 -5.03 -14.13 -7.41
C VAL A 113 -6.23 -13.73 -6.57
#